data_AF-A0A934LZW2-F1
#
_entry.id   AF-A0A934LZW2-F1
#
_cell.length_a   1.000
_cell.length_b   1.000
_cell.length_c   1.000
_cell.angle_alpha   90.00
_cell.angle_beta   90.00
_cell.angle_gamma   90.00
#
_symmetry.space_group_name_H-M   'P 1'
#
loop_
_entity.id
_entity.type
_entity.pdbx_description
1 polymer ?
#
loop_
_entity_poly.entity_id
_entity_poly.type
_entity_poly.pdbx_seq_one_letter_code
_entity_poly.pdbx_strand_id
1 'polypeptide(L)'
;MPPVNDHLKISMERTGKEYREVHEWLDADPAKKAQRHDITKIHEYGQMIEEKYGTEAREEYIRHIHDDVKAKFNHIQHDIEKAVTGALLYFGVK
;
A
#
# COMPACT_ATOMS: atom_id res chain seq x y z
N MET A 1 3.59 4.92 -0.44
CA MET A 1 3.36 3.69 -1.21
C MET A 1 4.72 3.22 -1.65
N PRO A 2 5.19 2.06 -1.15
CA PRO A 2 6.42 1.45 -1.62
C PRO A 2 6.36 1.25 -3.15
N PRO A 3 7.50 1.31 -3.84
CA PRO A 3 7.61 0.85 -5.23
C PRO A 3 7.20 -0.62 -5.39
N VAL A 4 6.74 -1.00 -6.58
CA VAL A 4 6.38 -2.40 -6.90
C VAL A 4 7.50 -3.37 -6.53
N ASN A 5 8.75 -3.04 -6.83
CA ASN A 5 9.91 -3.89 -6.50
C ASN A 5 10.04 -4.16 -4.99
N ASP A 6 9.69 -3.19 -4.14
CA ASP A 6 9.72 -3.36 -2.70
C ASP A 6 8.60 -4.32 -2.26
N HIS A 7 7.41 -4.21 -2.87
CA HIS A 7 6.33 -5.16 -2.63
C HIS A 7 6.71 -6.59 -3.06
N LEU A 8 7.31 -6.78 -4.24
CA LEU A 8 7.76 -8.09 -4.71
C LEU A 8 8.74 -8.73 -3.73
N LYS A 9 9.70 -7.94 -3.23
CA LYS A 9 10.69 -8.39 -2.25
C LYS A 9 10.03 -8.79 -0.93
N ILE A 10 9.17 -7.94 -0.38
CA ILE A 10 8.44 -8.21 0.87
C ILE A 10 7.56 -9.47 0.72
N SER A 11 6.91 -9.62 -0.44
CA SER A 11 6.07 -10.77 -0.76
C SER A 11 6.88 -12.06 -0.79
N MET A 12 8.03 -12.05 -1.47
CA MET A 12 8.96 -13.17 -1.56
C MET A 12 9.49 -13.57 -0.17
N GLU A 13 9.97 -12.62 0.63
CA GLU A 13 10.51 -12.88 1.96
C GLU A 13 9.48 -13.51 2.90
N ARG A 14 8.20 -13.16 2.74
CA ARG A 14 7.11 -13.59 3.61
C ARG A 14 6.45 -14.90 3.19
N THR A 15 6.29 -15.10 1.88
CA THR A 15 5.44 -16.17 1.33
C THR A 15 6.22 -17.17 0.48
N GLY A 16 7.47 -16.86 0.12
CA GLY A 16 8.24 -17.64 -0.85
C GLY A 16 7.77 -17.46 -2.30
N LYS A 17 6.84 -16.55 -2.57
CA LYS A 17 6.33 -16.21 -3.91
C LYS A 17 6.28 -14.69 -4.07
N GLU A 18 6.53 -14.19 -5.28
CA GLU A 18 6.48 -12.74 -5.52
C GLU A 18 5.07 -12.19 -5.74
N TYR A 19 4.10 -13.04 -6.12
CA TYR A 19 2.78 -12.63 -6.61
C TYR A 19 2.82 -11.45 -7.59
N ARG A 20 3.81 -11.47 -8.49
CA ARG A 20 4.14 -10.34 -9.37
C ARG A 20 2.94 -9.81 -10.14
N GLU A 21 2.12 -10.70 -10.70
CA GLU A 21 0.93 -10.33 -11.47
C GLU A 21 -0.08 -9.52 -10.65
N VAL A 22 -0.20 -9.79 -9.33
CA VAL A 22 -1.09 -9.05 -8.43
C VAL A 22 -0.56 -7.64 -8.20
N HIS A 23 0.73 -7.52 -7.88
CA HIS A 23 1.36 -6.22 -7.63
C HIS A 23 1.42 -5.36 -8.90
N GLU A 24 1.77 -5.93 -10.03
CA GLU A 24 1.74 -5.23 -11.32
C GLU A 24 0.32 -4.82 -11.70
N TRP A 25 -0.68 -5.69 -11.47
CA TRP A 25 -2.07 -5.30 -11.69
C TRP A 25 -2.46 -4.12 -10.80
N LEU A 26 -2.02 -4.02 -9.55
CA LEU A 26 -2.35 -2.85 -8.71
C LEU A 26 -1.69 -1.56 -9.20
N ASP A 27 -0.41 -1.64 -9.56
CA ASP A 27 0.46 -0.47 -9.56
C ASP A 27 1.01 -0.04 -10.92
N ALA A 28 1.05 -0.93 -11.91
CA ALA A 28 1.75 -0.65 -13.17
C ALA A 28 1.05 0.40 -14.05
N ASP A 29 -0.24 0.65 -13.82
CA ASP A 29 -1.04 1.64 -14.56
C ASP A 29 -1.40 2.82 -13.64
N PRO A 30 -0.69 3.97 -13.73
CA PRO A 30 -0.97 5.13 -12.89
C PRO A 30 -2.38 5.68 -13.04
N ALA A 31 -3.02 5.53 -14.21
CA ALA A 31 -4.38 6.01 -14.45
C ALA A 31 -5.43 5.16 -13.71
N LYS A 32 -5.12 3.89 -13.45
CA LYS A 32 -6.01 2.96 -12.73
C LYS A 32 -5.58 2.72 -11.29
N LYS A 33 -4.38 3.14 -10.90
CA LYS A 33 -3.85 2.91 -9.55
C LYS A 33 -4.81 3.39 -8.47
N ALA A 34 -5.31 4.63 -8.55
CA ALA A 34 -6.26 5.16 -7.58
C ALA A 34 -7.54 4.32 -7.47
N GLN A 35 -8.07 3.85 -8.62
CA GLN A 35 -9.24 2.98 -8.66
C GLN A 35 -8.96 1.61 -8.00
N ARG A 36 -7.82 0.99 -8.30
CA ARG A 36 -7.45 -0.36 -7.78
C ARG A 36 -7.09 -0.35 -6.29
N HIS A 37 -6.76 0.82 -5.76
CA HIS A 37 -6.52 1.06 -4.33
C HIS A 37 -7.77 1.53 -3.57
N ASP A 38 -8.94 1.55 -4.23
CA ASP A 38 -10.20 1.91 -3.58
C ASP A 38 -10.61 0.81 -2.58
N ILE A 39 -10.37 1.07 -1.30
CA ILE A 39 -10.67 0.15 -0.20
C ILE A 39 -12.18 -0.15 -0.13
N THR A 40 -13.04 0.75 -0.59
CA THR A 40 -14.50 0.50 -0.61
C THR A 40 -14.87 -0.62 -1.58
N LYS A 41 -13.98 -0.92 -2.54
CA LYS A 41 -14.12 -1.97 -3.56
C LYS A 41 -13.23 -3.18 -3.29
N ILE A 42 -12.62 -3.28 -2.10
CA ILE A 42 -11.70 -4.37 -1.76
C ILE A 42 -12.36 -5.75 -1.86
N HIS A 43 -13.66 -5.86 -1.59
CA HIS A 43 -14.43 -7.09 -1.76
C HIS A 43 -14.57 -7.51 -3.24
N GLU A 44 -14.89 -6.59 -4.15
CA GLU A 44 -15.00 -6.83 -5.59
C GLU A 44 -13.66 -7.23 -6.20
N TYR A 45 -12.61 -6.44 -5.92
CA TYR A 45 -11.27 -6.73 -6.43
C TYR A 45 -10.65 -7.95 -5.77
N GLY A 46 -10.90 -8.17 -4.47
CA GLY A 46 -10.47 -9.36 -3.77
C GLY A 46 -11.09 -10.63 -4.37
N GLN A 47 -12.40 -10.60 -4.66
CA GLN A 47 -13.07 -11.71 -5.33
C GLN A 47 -12.48 -11.96 -6.73
N MET A 48 -12.28 -10.91 -7.54
CA MET A 48 -11.66 -11.03 -8.86
C MET A 48 -10.26 -11.65 -8.80
N ILE A 49 -9.43 -11.24 -7.83
CA ILE A 49 -8.08 -11.77 -7.64
C ILE A 49 -8.14 -13.23 -7.18
N GLU A 50 -9.05 -13.58 -6.26
CA GLU A 50 -9.22 -14.95 -5.80
C GLU A 50 -9.66 -15.89 -6.94
N GLU A 51 -10.62 -15.46 -7.76
CA GLU A 51 -11.11 -16.24 -8.89
C GLU A 51 -10.02 -16.46 -9.96
N LYS A 52 -9.12 -15.49 -10.14
CA LYS A 52 -8.09 -15.54 -11.18
C LYS A 52 -6.78 -16.19 -10.73
N TYR A 53 -6.38 -15.97 -9.47
CA TYR A 53 -5.04 -16.29 -8.97
C TYR A 53 -5.07 -17.13 -7.68
N GLY A 54 -6.24 -17.41 -7.12
CA GLY A 54 -6.43 -18.21 -5.91
C GLY A 54 -6.41 -17.40 -4.61
N THR A 55 -6.79 -18.08 -3.53
CA THR A 55 -6.99 -17.46 -2.20
C THR A 55 -5.71 -16.81 -1.65
N GLU A 56 -4.53 -17.42 -1.84
CA GLU A 56 -3.27 -16.84 -1.36
C GLU A 56 -2.93 -15.51 -2.06
N ALA A 57 -3.26 -15.39 -3.35
CA ALA A 57 -3.06 -14.16 -4.12
C ALA A 57 -4.01 -13.04 -3.66
N ARG A 58 -5.25 -13.39 -3.29
CA ARG A 58 -6.19 -12.44 -2.66
C ARG A 58 -5.65 -11.92 -1.34
N GLU A 59 -5.10 -12.80 -0.50
CA GLU A 59 -4.47 -12.35 0.74
C GLU A 59 -3.32 -11.39 0.47
N GLU A 60 -2.50 -11.66 -0.54
CA GLU A 60 -1.40 -10.78 -0.91
C GLU A 60 -1.89 -9.43 -1.44
N TYR A 61 -2.97 -9.42 -2.23
CA TYR A 61 -3.65 -8.18 -2.64
C TYR A 61 -4.07 -7.34 -1.43
N ILE A 62 -4.75 -7.94 -0.45
CA ILE A 62 -5.20 -7.25 0.76
C ILE A 62 -4.00 -6.70 1.55
N ARG A 63 -2.91 -7.48 1.64
CA ARG A 63 -1.68 -7.07 2.33
C ARG A 63 -1.00 -5.91 1.63
N HIS A 64 -0.93 -5.91 0.30
CA HIS A 64 -0.39 -4.79 -0.45
C HIS A 64 -1.15 -3.50 -0.14
N ILE A 65 -2.49 -3.54 -0.17
CA ILE A 65 -3.34 -2.39 0.19
C ILE A 65 -3.05 -1.93 1.63
N HIS A 66 -2.96 -2.86 2.58
CA HIS A 66 -2.61 -2.54 3.97
C HIS A 66 -1.27 -1.81 4.08
N ASP A 67 -0.22 -2.32 3.42
CA ASP A 67 1.12 -1.75 3.48
C ASP A 67 1.15 -0.34 2.89
N ASP A 68 0.39 -0.12 1.82
CA ASP A 68 0.25 1.19 1.18
C ASP A 68 -0.50 2.20 2.02
N VAL A 69 -1.62 1.80 2.64
CA VAL A 69 -2.36 2.62 3.59
C VAL A 69 -1.47 2.99 4.76
N LYS A 70 -0.80 2.01 5.37
CA LYS A 70 0.10 2.23 6.50
C LYS A 70 1.22 3.21 6.14
N ALA A 71 1.88 3.02 4.99
CA ALA A 71 2.91 3.92 4.52
C ALA A 71 2.38 5.36 4.33
N LYS A 72 1.18 5.52 3.74
CA LYS A 72 0.55 6.82 3.54
C LYS A 72 0.27 7.55 4.86
N PHE A 73 -0.31 6.86 5.84
CA PHE A 73 -0.61 7.43 7.15
C PHE A 73 0.65 7.76 7.94
N ASN A 74 1.70 6.92 7.88
CA ASN A 74 2.99 7.22 8.49
C ASN A 74 3.61 8.50 7.94
N HIS A 75 3.56 8.72 6.61
CA HIS A 75 4.02 9.97 6.01
C HIS A 75 3.24 11.19 6.50
N ILE A 76 1.90 11.08 6.54
CA ILE A 76 1.05 12.17 7.04
C ILE A 76 1.38 12.48 8.51
N GLN A 77 1.57 11.45 9.34
CA GLN A 77 1.95 11.63 10.73
C GLN A 77 3.28 12.39 10.86
N HIS A 78 4.32 11.97 10.14
CA HIS A 78 5.61 12.67 10.14
C HIS A 78 5.49 14.13 9.69
N ASP A 79 4.67 14.42 8.68
CA ASP A 79 4.45 15.78 8.20
C ASP A 79 3.73 16.65 9.25
N ILE A 80 2.74 16.08 9.95
CA ILE A 80 2.05 16.75 11.07
C ILE A 80 3.03 17.02 12.21
N GLU A 81 3.81 16.02 12.63
CA GLU A 81 4.81 16.16 13.70
C GLU A 81 5.84 17.24 13.37
N LYS A 82 6.31 17.27 12.11
CA LYS A 82 7.22 18.32 11.63
C LYS A 82 6.57 19.70 11.64
N ALA A 83 5.31 19.82 11.22
CA ALA A 83 4.58 21.09 11.21
C ALA A 83 4.36 21.63 12.63
N VAL A 84 3.94 20.76 13.56
CA VAL A 84 3.77 21.10 14.99
C VAL A 84 5.11 21.53 15.58
N THR A 85 6.18 20.76 15.36
CA THR A 85 7.52 21.09 15.85
C THR A 85 8.00 22.43 15.31
N GLY A 86 7.80 22.70 14.01
CA GLY A 86 8.14 23.98 13.40
C GLY A 86 7.39 25.17 14.02
N ALA A 87 6.09 25.00 14.30
CA ALA A 87 5.29 26.03 14.96
C ALA A 87 5.74 26.28 16.42
N LEU A 88 6.00 25.21 17.18
CA LEU A 88 6.52 25.31 18.55
C LEU A 88 7.86 26.04 18.59
N LEU A 89 8.78 25.69 17.69
CA LEU A 89 10.09 26.37 17.56
C LEU A 89 9.95 27.85 17.19
N TYR A 90 9.04 28.19 16.26
CA TYR A 90 8.77 29.58 15.88
C TYR A 90 8.32 30.43 17.08
N PHE A 91 7.53 29.86 17.99
CA PHE A 91 7.09 30.51 19.23
C PHE A 91 8.05 30.29 20.43
N GLY A 92 9.27 29.77 20.18
CA GLY A 92 10.32 29.66 21.19
C GLY A 92 10.20 28.49 22.17
N VAL A 93 9.28 27.55 21.93
CA VAL A 93 9.18 26.30 22.69
C VAL A 93 10.25 25.32 22.17
N LYS A 94 11.11 24.83 23.07
CA LYS A 94 12.21 23.89 22.77
C LYS A 94 11.96 22.54 23.41
#